data_AF-A0A8K0GC01-F1
#
_entry.id   AF-A0A8K0GC01-F1
#
_cell.length_a   1.000
_cell.length_b   1.000
_cell.length_c   1.000
_cell.angle_alpha   90.00
_cell.angle_beta   90.00
_cell.angle_gamma   90.00
#
_symmetry.space_group_name_H-M   'P 1'
#
loop_
_entity.id
_entity.type
_entity.pdbx_description
1 polymer ?
#
loop_
_entity_poly.entity_id
_entity_poly.type
_entity_poly.pdbx_seq_one_letter_code
_entity_poly.pdbx_strand_id
1 'polypeptide(L)'
;MEEIVRKIEEELNIKSDDCVEKKNKEKILKYLNINVPIDDFCIEERIVQPFEYLITHHGKNFRQKLLLSLNYWTKAPAKVENILSKISYILHNLGLVMDDIQDLTMLRRGKPCVHLVYGMKRTMNLLYFLVGNCFEMMLTLDQPLAVNYLLDASRCLIQGQVMDVYWRENSICPTEDEYKSMVLRKTGANFILMYGVLEINSTEEIVNRPDIIRIVTNLGLYFQLNDDFINLWNVEYQKSKGFCEDITEGKFSYPIIYVINNFPEEGKIVKGILFLRAPSSLILILVAGPSPWVALSNGRTEHLREENRGSKNSGICN
;
A
#
# COMPACT_ATOMS: atom_id res chain seq x y z
N MET A 1 -8.07 22.11 10.22
CA MET A 1 -7.41 21.36 9.13
C MET A 1 -7.52 22.11 7.82
N GLU A 2 -8.73 22.38 7.29
CA GLU A 2 -8.89 23.32 6.17
C GLU A 2 -8.24 24.66 6.48
N GLU A 3 -8.36 25.17 7.71
CA GLU A 3 -7.68 26.41 8.12
C GLU A 3 -6.15 26.31 8.21
N ILE A 4 -5.59 25.14 8.55
CA ILE A 4 -4.13 24.93 8.61
C ILE A 4 -3.58 24.79 7.18
N VAL A 5 -4.26 24.01 6.35
CA VAL A 5 -3.96 23.86 4.92
C VAL A 5 -4.10 25.21 4.22
N ARG A 6 -5.13 26.01 4.54
CA ARG A 6 -5.34 27.35 3.98
C ARG A 6 -4.28 28.33 4.45
N LYS A 7 -3.84 28.29 5.72
CA LYS A 7 -2.73 29.10 6.23
C LYS A 7 -1.41 28.77 5.51
N ILE A 8 -1.14 27.48 5.31
CA ILE A 8 0.01 27.00 4.53
C ILE A 8 -0.10 27.44 3.05
N GLU A 9 -1.28 27.36 2.43
CA GLU A 9 -1.52 27.81 1.06
C GLU A 9 -1.38 29.32 0.89
N GLU A 10 -1.86 30.10 1.87
CA GLU A 10 -1.73 31.56 1.96
C GLU A 10 -0.26 31.98 2.14
N GLU A 11 0.50 31.29 2.99
CA GLU A 11 1.94 31.55 3.22
C GLU A 11 2.81 31.17 2.01
N LEU A 12 2.41 30.18 1.20
CA LEU A 12 3.22 29.65 0.10
C LEU A 12 2.80 30.13 -1.30
N ASN A 13 1.67 30.85 -1.44
CA ASN A 13 1.11 31.30 -2.73
C ASN A 13 1.01 30.19 -3.80
N ILE A 14 0.74 28.94 -3.37
CA ILE A 14 0.66 27.79 -4.26
C ILE A 14 -0.75 27.75 -4.88
N LYS A 15 -0.87 28.11 -6.17
CA LYS A 15 -2.11 27.87 -6.94
C LYS A 15 -2.22 26.38 -7.28
N SER A 16 -3.43 25.83 -7.12
CA SER A 16 -3.75 24.40 -7.17
C SER A 16 -3.68 23.73 -8.55
N ASP A 17 -3.32 24.45 -9.61
CA ASP A 17 -3.73 24.08 -10.98
C ASP A 17 -2.63 23.53 -11.87
N ASP A 18 -1.38 23.45 -11.39
CA ASP A 18 -0.29 22.85 -12.16
C ASP A 18 -0.23 21.33 -11.98
N CYS A 19 -1.27 20.62 -12.42
CA CYS A 19 -1.21 19.16 -12.56
C CYS A 19 -1.68 18.69 -13.94
N VAL A 20 -0.66 18.47 -14.77
CA VAL A 20 -0.54 17.39 -15.75
C VAL A 20 -1.79 17.17 -16.61
N GLU A 21 -2.00 18.07 -17.57
CA GLU A 21 -2.76 17.77 -18.78
C GLU A 21 -2.29 16.46 -19.41
N LYS A 22 -3.23 15.70 -19.98
CA LYS A 22 -3.04 14.46 -20.77
C LYS A 22 -1.65 14.38 -21.43
N LYS A 23 -0.83 13.40 -21.05
CA LYS A 23 0.54 13.26 -21.53
C LYS A 23 0.82 11.90 -22.16
N ASN A 24 1.26 11.99 -23.42
CA ASN A 24 1.90 11.00 -24.27
C ASN A 24 2.87 10.06 -23.52
N LYS A 25 2.88 8.76 -23.85
CA LYS A 25 3.71 7.66 -23.29
C LYS A 25 5.13 8.10 -22.89
N GLU A 26 5.82 8.81 -23.79
CA GLU A 26 7.19 9.29 -23.59
C GLU A 26 7.35 10.24 -22.40
N LYS A 27 6.33 11.06 -22.11
CA LYS A 27 6.37 12.01 -20.99
C LYS A 27 6.19 11.30 -19.65
N ILE A 28 5.45 10.20 -19.57
CA ILE A 28 5.31 9.39 -18.35
C ILE A 28 6.61 8.66 -18.05
N LEU A 29 7.19 8.00 -19.06
CA LEU A 29 8.47 7.30 -18.94
C LEU A 29 9.61 8.25 -18.53
N LYS A 30 9.68 9.42 -19.18
CA LYS A 30 10.64 10.48 -18.84
C LYS A 30 10.40 11.09 -17.46
N TYR A 31 9.13 11.21 -17.04
CA TYR A 31 8.81 11.73 -15.71
C TYR A 31 9.33 10.80 -14.60
N LEU A 32 9.26 9.49 -14.81
CA LEU A 32 9.60 8.46 -13.81
C LEU A 32 11.05 7.99 -13.87
N ASN A 33 11.85 8.51 -14.80
CA ASN A 33 13.23 8.06 -15.04
C ASN A 33 13.32 6.57 -15.38
N ILE A 34 12.30 6.04 -16.05
CA ILE A 34 12.23 4.64 -16.48
C ILE A 34 13.10 4.48 -17.73
N ASN A 35 14.36 4.06 -17.53
CA ASN A 35 15.26 3.68 -18.61
C ASN A 35 14.99 2.24 -19.01
N VAL A 36 14.03 2.06 -19.91
CA VAL A 36 13.72 0.74 -20.44
C VAL A 36 13.73 0.82 -21.96
N PRO A 37 14.30 -0.17 -22.68
CA PRO A 37 14.19 -0.21 -24.14
C PRO A 37 12.71 -0.14 -24.51
N ILE A 38 12.28 0.97 -25.10
CA ILE A 38 10.87 1.28 -25.40
C ILE A 38 10.31 0.31 -26.46
N ASP A 39 11.23 -0.40 -27.11
CA ASP A 39 11.12 -1.36 -28.19
C ASP A 39 10.59 -2.74 -27.73
N ASP A 40 10.55 -3.00 -26.42
CA ASP A 40 10.06 -4.27 -25.88
C ASP A 40 8.57 -4.18 -25.54
N PHE A 41 7.73 -4.70 -26.45
CA PHE A 41 6.28 -4.83 -26.29
C PHE A 41 5.89 -5.47 -24.94
N CYS A 42 6.71 -6.39 -24.44
CA CYS A 42 6.48 -7.07 -23.16
C CYS A 42 6.50 -6.08 -21.98
N ILE A 43 7.36 -5.07 -22.03
CA ILE A 43 7.55 -4.08 -20.97
C ILE A 43 6.42 -3.04 -21.02
N GLU A 44 6.05 -2.59 -22.22
CA GLU A 44 4.95 -1.67 -22.41
C GLU A 44 3.63 -2.21 -21.83
N GLU A 45 3.27 -3.44 -22.18
CA GLU A 45 2.02 -4.07 -21.73
C GLU A 45 2.03 -4.38 -20.22
N ARG A 46 3.20 -4.71 -19.65
CA ARG A 46 3.29 -5.20 -18.26
C ARG A 46 3.52 -4.11 -17.23
N ILE A 47 4.11 -2.98 -17.61
CA ILE A 47 4.55 -1.93 -16.66
C ILE A 47 3.91 -0.58 -17.00
N VAL A 48 3.95 -0.16 -18.26
CA VAL A 48 3.54 1.20 -18.64
C VAL A 48 2.03 1.37 -18.56
N GLN A 49 1.25 0.47 -19.16
CA GLN A 49 -0.21 0.58 -19.18
C GLN A 49 -0.85 0.49 -17.79
N PRO A 50 -0.50 -0.47 -16.90
CA PRO A 50 -1.10 -0.52 -15.58
C PRO A 50 -0.74 0.70 -14.72
N PHE A 51 0.44 1.29 -14.92
CA PHE A 51 0.82 2.53 -14.26
C PHE A 51 0.06 3.74 -14.78
N GLU A 52 -0.07 3.87 -16.10
CA GLU A 52 -0.87 4.94 -16.73
C GLU A 52 -2.31 4.90 -16.22
N TYR A 53 -2.89 3.71 -16.13
CA TYR A 53 -4.20 3.51 -15.53
C TYR A 53 -4.26 3.98 -14.07
N LEU A 54 -3.23 3.68 -13.27
CA LEU A 54 -3.16 4.10 -11.87
C LEU A 54 -3.11 5.64 -11.72
N ILE A 55 -2.31 6.31 -12.55
CA ILE A 55 -2.10 7.76 -12.41
C ILE A 55 -3.21 8.61 -13.03
N THR A 56 -3.94 8.12 -14.02
CA THR A 56 -5.01 8.88 -14.70
C THR A 56 -6.24 9.11 -13.82
N HIS A 57 -6.36 8.35 -12.74
CA HIS A 57 -7.45 8.45 -11.78
C HIS A 57 -6.97 9.21 -10.55
N HIS A 58 -6.85 10.54 -10.62
CA HIS A 58 -6.18 11.34 -9.61
C HIS A 58 -6.88 11.39 -8.24
N GLY A 59 -6.07 11.52 -7.18
CA GLY A 59 -6.52 11.85 -5.82
C GLY A 59 -6.20 13.30 -5.48
N LYS A 60 -6.50 13.73 -4.25
CA LYS A 60 -6.17 15.07 -3.77
C LYS A 60 -4.64 15.22 -3.65
N ASN A 61 -4.06 16.29 -4.20
CA ASN A 61 -2.60 16.57 -4.20
C ASN A 61 -2.03 17.02 -2.83
N PHE A 62 -2.56 16.49 -1.73
CA PHE A 62 -2.17 16.88 -0.39
C PHE A 62 -0.67 16.62 -0.12
N ARG A 63 -0.13 15.47 -0.56
CA ARG A 63 1.27 15.10 -0.30
C ARG A 63 2.27 16.05 -0.96
N GLN A 64 1.95 16.53 -2.15
CA GLN A 64 2.78 17.54 -2.83
C GLN A 64 2.75 18.86 -2.07
N LYS A 65 1.57 19.31 -1.63
CA LYS A 65 1.46 20.51 -0.79
C LYS A 65 2.23 20.36 0.52
N LEU A 66 2.11 19.21 1.19
CA LEU A 66 2.86 18.92 2.40
C LEU A 66 4.38 18.97 2.15
N LEU A 67 4.86 18.36 1.07
CA LEU A 67 6.28 18.42 0.70
C LEU A 67 6.77 19.86 0.53
N LEU A 68 6.03 20.69 -0.20
CA LEU A 68 6.36 22.11 -0.40
C LEU A 68 6.39 22.87 0.93
N SER A 69 5.45 22.54 1.82
CA SER A 69 5.36 23.14 3.16
C SER A 69 6.55 22.75 4.04
N LEU A 70 6.97 21.48 3.98
CA LEU A 70 8.17 21.03 4.67
C LEU A 70 9.42 21.72 4.11
N ASN A 71 9.48 21.86 2.77
CA ASN A 71 10.61 22.50 2.11
C ASN A 71 10.73 23.99 2.41
N TYR A 72 9.63 24.66 2.79
CA TYR A 72 9.68 26.04 3.26
C TYR A 72 10.64 26.23 4.43
N TRP A 73 10.72 25.27 5.36
CA TRP A 73 11.64 25.35 6.51
C TRP A 73 13.02 24.75 6.22
N THR A 74 13.10 23.72 5.39
CA THR A 74 14.38 23.03 5.14
C THR A 74 15.18 23.64 4.01
N LYS A 75 14.59 24.42 3.10
CA LYS A 75 15.29 25.10 1.99
C LYS A 75 16.18 24.15 1.17
N ALA A 76 15.74 22.93 0.93
CA ALA A 76 16.49 21.98 0.12
C ALA A 76 16.43 22.38 -1.36
N PRO A 77 17.44 22.03 -2.18
CA PRO A 77 17.46 22.35 -3.60
C PRO A 77 16.26 21.79 -4.36
N ALA A 78 15.82 22.50 -5.40
CA ALA A 78 14.69 22.10 -6.25
C ALA A 78 14.82 20.68 -6.84
N LYS A 79 16.06 20.22 -7.08
CA LYS A 79 16.34 18.83 -7.51
C LYS A 79 15.83 17.81 -6.49
N VAL A 80 16.08 18.05 -5.19
CA VAL A 80 15.67 17.17 -4.08
C VAL A 80 14.15 17.15 -3.96
N GLU A 81 13.53 18.32 -3.98
CA GLU A 81 12.07 18.46 -3.93
C GLU A 81 11.39 17.71 -5.09
N ASN A 82 11.89 17.87 -6.32
CA ASN A 82 11.33 17.20 -7.51
C ASN A 82 11.41 15.67 -7.38
N ILE A 83 12.57 15.15 -6.97
CA ILE A 83 12.77 13.71 -6.76
C ILE A 83 11.85 13.19 -5.64
N LEU A 84 11.76 13.89 -4.51
CA LEU A 84 10.88 13.50 -3.41
C LEU A 84 9.40 13.56 -3.78
N SER A 85 8.97 14.55 -4.57
CA SER A 85 7.60 14.64 -5.04
C SER A 85 7.21 13.40 -5.84
N LYS A 86 8.11 12.93 -6.71
CA LYS A 86 7.89 11.73 -7.52
C LYS A 86 7.92 10.45 -6.67
N ILE A 87 8.93 10.29 -5.80
CA ILE A 87 9.04 9.12 -4.92
C ILE A 87 7.83 9.03 -3.99
N SER A 88 7.45 10.13 -3.34
CA SER A 88 6.28 10.16 -2.44
C SER A 88 4.99 9.81 -3.17
N TYR A 89 4.83 10.28 -4.41
CA TYR A 89 3.69 9.93 -5.26
C TYR A 89 3.69 8.44 -5.64
N ILE A 90 4.84 7.89 -6.04
CA ILE A 90 4.98 6.47 -6.38
C ILE A 90 4.68 5.61 -5.16
N LEU A 91 5.33 5.87 -4.01
CA LEU A 91 5.14 5.10 -2.78
C LEU A 91 3.68 5.15 -2.30
N HIS A 92 3.01 6.29 -2.41
CA HIS A 92 1.60 6.38 -2.06
C HIS A 92 0.73 5.49 -2.95
N ASN A 93 0.90 5.55 -4.27
CA ASN A 93 0.11 4.75 -5.21
C ASN A 93 0.46 3.26 -5.12
N LEU A 94 1.72 2.91 -4.83
CA LEU A 94 2.15 1.55 -4.51
C LEU A 94 1.39 1.00 -3.30
N GLY A 95 1.33 1.77 -2.22
CA GLY A 95 0.54 1.41 -1.04
C GLY A 95 -0.93 1.15 -1.37
N LEU A 96 -1.55 2.04 -2.17
CA LEU A 96 -2.96 1.87 -2.58
C LEU A 96 -3.19 0.60 -3.40
N VAL A 97 -2.31 0.29 -4.35
CA VAL A 97 -2.46 -0.91 -5.19
C VAL A 97 -2.20 -2.18 -4.36
N MET A 98 -1.26 -2.12 -3.41
CA MET A 98 -1.02 -3.23 -2.49
C MET A 98 -2.23 -3.47 -1.57
N ASP A 99 -2.78 -2.40 -0.99
CA ASP A 99 -4.04 -2.42 -0.23
C ASP A 99 -5.16 -3.03 -1.09
N ASP A 100 -5.38 -2.54 -2.31
CA ASP A 100 -6.42 -3.03 -3.22
C ASP A 100 -6.32 -4.56 -3.44
N ILE A 101 -5.10 -5.08 -3.56
CA ILE A 101 -4.85 -6.52 -3.75
C ILE A 101 -5.13 -7.30 -2.46
N GLN A 102 -4.64 -6.82 -1.32
CA GLN A 102 -4.73 -7.52 -0.04
C GLN A 102 -6.15 -7.47 0.54
N ASP A 103 -6.90 -6.43 0.22
CA ASP A 103 -8.24 -6.17 0.70
C ASP A 103 -9.32 -6.70 -0.27
N LEU A 104 -8.90 -7.21 -1.45
CA LEU A 104 -9.79 -7.64 -2.53
C LEU A 104 -10.75 -6.52 -2.98
N THR A 105 -10.30 -5.27 -2.89
CA THR A 105 -11.05 -4.08 -3.28
C THR A 105 -11.44 -4.16 -4.74
N MET A 106 -12.73 -3.97 -5.02
CA MET A 106 -13.25 -4.03 -6.39
C MET A 106 -13.11 -2.70 -7.13
N LEU A 107 -13.29 -1.58 -6.42
CA LEU A 107 -13.32 -0.25 -7.00
C LEU A 107 -12.36 0.69 -6.27
N ARG A 108 -11.60 1.46 -7.05
CA ARG A 108 -10.78 2.58 -6.57
C ARG A 108 -11.17 3.82 -7.34
N ARG A 109 -11.64 4.86 -6.63
CA ARG A 109 -12.08 6.14 -7.24
C ARG A 109 -13.16 5.93 -8.32
N GLY A 110 -14.08 4.98 -8.09
CA GLY A 110 -15.20 4.65 -8.98
C GLY A 110 -14.81 3.86 -10.22
N LYS A 111 -13.61 3.27 -10.25
CA LYS A 111 -13.07 2.49 -11.38
C LYS A 111 -12.54 1.15 -10.90
N PRO A 112 -12.57 0.09 -11.73
CA PRO A 112 -12.01 -1.21 -11.36
C PRO A 112 -10.56 -1.10 -10.89
N CYS A 113 -10.19 -1.80 -9.82
CA CYS A 113 -8.81 -1.80 -9.35
C CYS A 113 -7.83 -2.34 -10.41
N VAL A 114 -6.57 -1.89 -10.38
CA VAL A 114 -5.54 -2.23 -11.38
C VAL A 114 -5.42 -3.73 -11.58
N HIS A 115 -5.47 -4.51 -10.50
CA HIS A 115 -5.34 -5.96 -10.52
C HIS A 115 -6.51 -6.68 -11.19
N LEU A 116 -7.68 -6.04 -11.28
CA LEU A 116 -8.85 -6.56 -12.01
C LEU A 116 -8.75 -6.28 -13.52
N VAL A 117 -8.13 -5.16 -13.90
CA VAL A 117 -7.98 -4.77 -15.31
C VAL A 117 -6.81 -5.51 -15.97
N TYR A 118 -5.65 -5.55 -15.30
CA TYR A 118 -4.41 -6.08 -15.87
C TYR A 118 -4.00 -7.44 -15.28
N GLY A 119 -4.74 -7.94 -14.30
CA GLY A 119 -4.44 -9.18 -13.60
C GLY A 119 -3.38 -9.02 -12.51
N MET A 120 -3.44 -9.93 -11.53
CA MET A 120 -2.58 -9.89 -10.35
C MET A 120 -1.10 -9.98 -10.68
N LYS A 121 -0.71 -10.88 -11.59
CA LYS A 121 0.71 -11.10 -11.95
C LYS A 121 1.37 -9.84 -12.51
N ARG A 122 0.69 -9.13 -13.41
CA ARG A 122 1.22 -7.89 -14.02
C ARG A 122 1.28 -6.77 -12.98
N THR A 123 0.25 -6.68 -12.15
CA THR A 123 0.19 -5.68 -11.08
C THR A 123 1.34 -5.86 -10.09
N MET A 124 1.62 -7.09 -9.64
CA MET A 124 2.76 -7.37 -8.76
C MET A 124 4.11 -7.00 -9.40
N ASN A 125 4.30 -7.31 -10.69
CA ASN A 125 5.52 -6.92 -11.40
C ASN A 125 5.69 -5.40 -11.46
N LEU A 126 4.60 -4.65 -11.71
CA LEU A 126 4.61 -3.20 -11.65
C LEU A 126 5.05 -2.69 -10.27
N LEU A 127 4.53 -3.27 -9.18
CA LEU A 127 4.89 -2.87 -7.83
C LEU A 127 6.40 -2.98 -7.58
N TYR A 128 6.99 -4.14 -7.90
CA TYR A 128 8.43 -4.36 -7.75
C TYR A 128 9.26 -3.40 -8.59
N PHE A 129 8.84 -3.18 -9.84
CA PHE A 129 9.53 -2.28 -10.76
C PHE A 129 9.59 -0.84 -10.22
N LEU A 130 8.47 -0.32 -9.73
CA LEU A 130 8.36 1.04 -9.20
C LEU A 130 9.16 1.25 -7.90
N VAL A 131 9.25 0.22 -7.05
CA VAL A 131 10.13 0.26 -5.87
C VAL A 131 11.59 0.44 -6.30
N GLY A 132 12.04 -0.34 -7.29
CA GLY A 132 13.39 -0.19 -7.86
C GLY A 132 13.66 1.21 -8.41
N ASN A 133 12.68 1.79 -9.13
CA ASN A 133 12.78 3.16 -9.64
C ASN A 133 12.91 4.19 -8.52
N CYS A 134 12.20 4.03 -7.39
CA CYS A 134 12.35 4.94 -6.26
C CYS A 134 13.80 4.95 -5.73
N PHE A 135 14.44 3.78 -5.65
CA PHE A 135 15.84 3.68 -5.25
C PHE A 135 16.79 4.32 -6.27
N GLU A 136 16.60 4.03 -7.56
CA GLU A 136 17.40 4.64 -8.63
C GLU A 136 17.31 6.17 -8.59
N MET A 137 16.11 6.72 -8.46
CA MET A 137 15.89 8.15 -8.35
C MET A 137 16.54 8.75 -7.10
N MET A 138 16.45 8.06 -5.95
CA MET A 138 17.06 8.52 -4.71
C MET A 138 18.60 8.55 -4.81
N LEU A 139 19.19 7.56 -5.50
CA LEU A 139 20.64 7.50 -5.72
C LEU A 139 21.16 8.71 -6.53
N THR A 140 20.35 9.29 -7.42
CA THR A 140 20.75 10.48 -8.19
C THR A 140 20.95 11.75 -7.34
N LEU A 141 20.58 11.72 -6.06
CA LEU A 141 20.85 12.83 -5.13
C LEU A 141 22.31 12.88 -4.66
N ASP A 142 23.11 11.83 -4.90
CA ASP A 142 24.49 11.71 -4.42
C ASP A 142 24.62 11.91 -2.90
N GLN A 143 23.56 11.56 -2.16
CA GLN A 143 23.44 11.69 -0.71
C GLN A 143 23.11 10.31 -0.10
N PRO A 144 24.10 9.53 0.39
CA PRO A 144 23.90 8.17 0.86
C PRO A 144 22.85 8.03 1.98
N LEU A 145 22.76 9.03 2.87
CA LEU A 145 21.77 9.04 3.95
C LEU A 145 20.32 9.10 3.43
N ALA A 146 20.09 9.65 2.23
CA ALA A 146 18.76 9.71 1.64
C ALA A 146 18.23 8.30 1.28
N VAL A 147 19.13 7.40 0.87
CA VAL A 147 18.78 6.00 0.61
C VAL A 147 18.40 5.27 1.90
N ASN A 148 19.06 5.57 3.02
CA ASN A 148 18.70 5.01 4.32
C ASN A 148 17.28 5.42 4.74
N TYR A 149 16.92 6.69 4.57
CA TYR A 149 15.55 7.14 4.81
C TYR A 149 14.53 6.38 3.95
N LEU A 150 14.83 6.15 2.67
CA LEU A 150 13.95 5.39 1.77
C LEU A 150 13.81 3.92 2.20
N LEU A 151 14.92 3.29 2.62
CA LEU A 151 14.91 1.92 3.15
C LEU A 151 14.07 1.81 4.41
N ASP A 152 14.26 2.73 5.35
CA ASP A 152 13.54 2.73 6.63
C ASP A 152 12.05 3.01 6.43
N ALA A 153 11.71 3.96 5.55
CA ALA A 153 10.32 4.23 5.20
C ALA A 153 9.67 3.03 4.53
N SER A 154 10.34 2.39 3.57
CA SER A 154 9.82 1.18 2.90
C SER A 154 9.56 0.06 3.91
N ARG A 155 10.48 -0.16 4.86
CA ARG A 155 10.31 -1.16 5.91
C ARG A 155 9.14 -0.82 6.83
N CYS A 156 9.03 0.44 7.26
CA CYS A 156 7.93 0.89 8.11
C CYS A 156 6.58 0.71 7.42
N LEU A 157 6.46 1.12 6.16
CA LEU A 157 5.22 0.96 5.38
C LEU A 157 4.77 -0.50 5.36
N ILE A 158 5.67 -1.43 5.06
CA ILE A 158 5.38 -2.87 5.04
C ILE A 158 5.04 -3.38 6.44
N GLN A 159 5.77 -2.97 7.48
CA GLN A 159 5.46 -3.38 8.86
C GLN A 159 4.07 -2.92 9.30
N GLY A 160 3.69 -1.68 8.99
CA GLY A 160 2.34 -1.18 9.25
C GLY A 160 1.29 -2.01 8.52
N GLN A 161 1.54 -2.32 7.25
CA GLN A 161 0.64 -3.16 6.46
C GLN A 161 0.47 -4.57 7.03
N VAL A 162 1.58 -5.20 7.43
CA VAL A 162 1.57 -6.53 8.05
C VAL A 162 0.75 -6.53 9.33
N MET A 163 0.84 -5.49 10.16
CA MET A 163 0.02 -5.37 11.37
C MET A 163 -1.48 -5.33 11.04
N ASP A 164 -1.87 -4.47 10.09
CA ASP A 164 -3.27 -4.29 9.66
C ASP A 164 -3.87 -5.61 9.14
N VAL A 165 -3.15 -6.28 8.23
CA VAL A 165 -3.55 -7.57 7.66
C VAL A 165 -3.60 -8.66 8.73
N TYR A 166 -2.58 -8.74 9.60
CA TYR A 166 -2.50 -9.77 10.64
C TYR A 166 -3.69 -9.72 11.58
N TRP A 167 -4.08 -8.52 12.04
CA TRP A 167 -5.23 -8.34 12.91
C TRP A 167 -6.52 -8.82 12.26
N ARG A 168 -6.76 -8.41 11.01
CA ARG A 168 -7.92 -8.85 10.23
C ARG A 168 -7.95 -10.37 10.08
N GLU A 169 -6.89 -10.98 9.55
CA GLU A 169 -6.86 -12.41 9.20
C GLU A 169 -6.97 -13.32 10.42
N ASN A 170 -6.50 -12.85 11.58
CA ASN A 170 -6.55 -13.61 12.83
C ASN A 170 -7.71 -13.17 13.74
N SER A 171 -8.54 -12.22 13.30
CA SER A 171 -9.64 -11.65 14.08
C SER A 171 -9.22 -11.11 15.46
N ILE A 172 -8.00 -10.54 15.52
CA ILE A 172 -7.43 -9.96 16.74
C ILE A 172 -7.68 -8.45 16.68
N CYS A 173 -8.60 -7.97 17.52
CA CYS A 173 -8.81 -6.52 17.65
C CYS A 173 -7.60 -5.90 18.36
N PRO A 174 -6.92 -4.92 17.75
CA PRO A 174 -5.81 -4.22 18.40
C PRO A 174 -6.31 -3.27 19.49
N THR A 175 -5.42 -2.92 20.41
CA THR A 175 -5.58 -1.76 21.29
C THR A 175 -5.47 -0.44 20.51
N GLU A 176 -5.93 0.66 21.08
CA GLU A 176 -5.79 1.98 20.44
C GLU A 176 -4.33 2.39 20.23
N ASP A 177 -3.42 2.01 21.12
CA ASP A 177 -2.00 2.34 20.99
C ASP A 177 -1.30 1.48 19.93
N GLU A 178 -1.68 0.20 19.80
CA GLU A 178 -1.26 -0.64 18.69
C GLU A 178 -1.76 -0.08 17.35
N TYR A 179 -3.03 0.32 17.28
CA TYR A 179 -3.60 0.98 16.10
C TYR A 179 -2.79 2.24 15.75
N LYS A 180 -2.55 3.14 16.70
CA LYS A 180 -1.72 4.34 16.46
C LYS A 180 -0.35 3.96 15.92
N SER A 181 0.33 2.97 16.52
CA SER A 181 1.64 2.49 16.05
C SER A 181 1.60 1.98 14.60
N MET A 182 0.56 1.23 14.23
CA MET A 182 0.34 0.79 12.84
C MET A 182 0.14 1.98 11.90
N VAL A 183 -0.69 2.96 12.27
CA VAL A 183 -0.97 4.13 11.44
C VAL A 183 0.28 4.97 11.20
N LEU A 184 1.11 5.17 12.24
CA LEU A 184 2.38 5.90 12.09
C LEU A 184 3.33 5.21 11.11
N ARG A 185 3.29 3.87 11.04
CA ARG A 185 4.06 3.07 10.09
C ARG A 185 3.48 3.11 8.67
N LYS A 186 2.18 2.88 8.52
CA LYS A 186 1.48 2.79 7.21
C LYS A 186 1.33 4.14 6.51
N THR A 187 1.12 5.22 7.27
CA THR A 187 0.88 6.56 6.71
C THR A 187 2.00 7.53 7.04
N GLY A 188 2.47 7.55 8.29
CA GLY A 188 3.48 8.51 8.76
C GLY A 188 4.86 8.34 8.13
N ALA A 189 5.26 7.10 7.81
CA ALA A 189 6.59 6.80 7.26
C ALA A 189 6.94 7.59 5.99
N ASN A 190 5.98 7.79 5.09
CA ASN A 190 6.21 8.59 3.88
C ASN A 190 6.42 10.08 4.20
N PHE A 191 5.77 10.61 5.22
CA PHE A 191 5.97 12.00 5.64
C PHE A 191 7.33 12.20 6.31
N ILE A 192 7.75 11.24 7.13
CA ILE A 192 9.08 11.21 7.75
C ILE A 192 10.18 11.09 6.69
N LEU A 193 9.98 10.25 5.67
CA LEU A 193 10.88 10.15 4.51
C LEU A 193 11.08 11.52 3.85
N MET A 194 9.99 12.19 3.48
CA MET A 194 10.06 13.50 2.82
C MET A 194 10.83 14.50 3.69
N TYR A 195 10.46 14.62 4.96
CA TYR A 195 11.11 15.56 5.87
C TYR A 195 12.59 15.24 6.08
N GLY A 196 12.93 13.98 6.38
CA GLY A 196 14.31 13.57 6.67
C GLY A 196 15.25 13.78 5.48
N VAL A 197 14.80 13.48 4.26
CA VAL A 197 15.60 13.72 3.05
C VAL A 197 15.73 15.21 2.74
N LEU A 198 14.67 16.00 2.96
CA LEU A 198 14.75 17.46 2.84
C LEU A 198 15.76 18.05 3.84
N GLU A 199 15.72 17.60 5.09
CA GLU A 199 16.59 18.09 6.16
C GLU A 199 18.08 17.84 5.87
N ILE A 200 18.46 16.61 5.51
CA ILE A 200 19.87 16.28 5.25
C ILE A 200 20.43 16.92 3.97
N ASN A 201 19.56 17.47 3.12
CA ASN A 201 19.93 18.21 1.91
C ASN A 201 19.68 19.71 2.04
N SER A 202 19.42 20.21 3.26
CA SER A 202 19.22 21.63 3.50
C SER A 202 20.47 22.44 3.14
N THR A 203 20.29 23.58 2.45
CA THR A 203 21.38 24.51 2.13
C THR A 203 21.62 25.57 3.21
N GLU A 204 20.76 25.63 4.22
CA GLU A 204 20.79 26.64 5.27
C GLU A 204 20.72 25.98 6.64
N GLU A 205 21.19 26.67 7.67
CA GLU A 205 20.96 26.21 9.04
C GLU A 205 19.46 26.30 9.34
N ILE A 206 18.88 25.20 9.81
CA ILE A 206 17.44 25.15 10.09
C ILE A 206 17.17 25.76 11.47
N VAL A 207 16.91 27.07 11.50
CA VAL A 207 16.65 27.85 12.72
C VAL A 207 15.14 28.11 12.89
N ASN A 208 14.64 28.12 14.14
CA ASN A 208 13.25 28.48 14.49
C ASN A 208 12.14 27.64 13.82
N ARG A 209 12.38 26.34 13.57
CA ARG A 209 11.33 25.44 13.08
C ARG A 209 10.43 24.89 14.20
N PRO A 210 9.15 24.61 13.93
CA PRO A 210 8.31 23.85 14.86
C PRO A 210 8.76 22.38 14.94
N ASP A 211 8.15 21.63 15.86
CA ASP A 211 8.33 20.18 15.98
C ASP A 211 7.70 19.45 14.79
N ILE A 212 8.44 19.40 13.68
CA ILE A 212 7.97 18.84 12.40
C ILE A 212 7.62 17.36 12.54
N ILE A 213 8.40 16.60 13.31
CA ILE A 213 8.15 15.18 13.55
C ILE A 213 6.78 14.99 14.20
N ARG A 214 6.45 15.79 15.22
CA ARG A 214 5.12 15.74 15.84
C ARG A 214 4.01 16.15 14.87
N ILE A 215 4.24 17.18 14.05
CA ILE A 215 3.26 17.63 13.05
C ILE A 215 2.96 16.50 12.05
N VAL A 216 3.97 15.89 11.43
CA VAL A 216 3.75 14.86 10.40
C VAL A 216 3.17 13.58 11.00
N THR A 217 3.58 13.21 12.21
CA THR A 217 3.02 12.09 13.00
C THR A 217 1.52 12.30 13.23
N ASN A 218 1.13 13.47 13.72
CA ASN A 218 -0.27 13.81 13.99
C ASN A 218 -1.10 13.91 12.71
N LEU A 219 -0.53 14.44 11.62
CA LEU A 219 -1.19 14.46 10.32
C LEU A 219 -1.44 13.03 9.84
N GLY A 220 -0.46 12.14 9.93
CA GLY A 220 -0.60 10.73 9.55
C GLY A 220 -1.76 10.06 10.30
N LEU A 221 -1.82 10.27 11.62
CA LEU A 221 -2.91 9.76 12.45
C LEU A 221 -4.27 10.33 12.03
N TYR A 222 -4.35 11.65 11.85
CA TYR A 222 -5.57 12.31 11.41
C TYR A 222 -6.08 11.76 10.07
N PHE A 223 -5.19 11.58 9.08
CA PHE A 223 -5.59 11.09 7.76
C PHE A 223 -6.20 9.70 7.82
N GLN A 224 -5.61 8.79 8.60
CA GLN A 224 -6.15 7.45 8.74
C GLN A 224 -7.47 7.44 9.50
N LEU A 225 -7.56 8.16 10.62
CA LEU A 225 -8.81 8.28 11.39
C LEU A 225 -9.96 8.82 10.54
N ASN A 226 -9.67 9.82 9.71
CA ASN A 226 -10.65 10.40 8.80
C ASN A 226 -11.02 9.45 7.65
N ASP A 227 -10.08 8.69 7.10
CA ASP A 227 -10.34 7.68 6.06
C ASP A 227 -11.25 6.56 6.63
N ASP A 228 -10.90 6.02 7.79
CA ASP A 228 -11.67 5.00 8.51
C ASP A 228 -13.09 5.50 8.85
N PHE A 229 -13.25 6.76 9.26
CA PHE A 229 -14.57 7.34 9.56
C PHE A 229 -15.42 7.54 8.30
N ILE A 230 -14.83 8.12 7.24
CA ILE A 230 -15.54 8.42 5.99
C ILE A 230 -15.96 7.12 5.28
N ASN A 231 -15.18 6.04 5.40
CA ASN A 231 -15.52 4.73 4.85
C ASN A 231 -16.88 4.21 5.35
N LEU A 232 -17.18 4.42 6.64
CA LEU A 232 -18.42 3.96 7.28
C LEU A 232 -19.61 4.92 7.10
N TRP A 233 -19.36 6.20 6.88
CA TRP A 233 -20.40 7.24 6.94
C TRP A 233 -20.76 7.90 5.60
N ASN A 234 -19.79 8.09 4.70
CA ASN A 234 -19.94 9.03 3.59
C ASN A 234 -20.52 8.37 2.32
N VAL A 235 -21.70 8.81 1.89
CA VAL A 235 -22.41 8.29 0.71
C VAL A 235 -21.64 8.48 -0.61
N GLU A 236 -20.88 9.56 -0.77
CA GLU A 236 -20.06 9.76 -1.97
C GLU A 236 -18.86 8.81 -1.99
N TYR A 237 -18.23 8.60 -0.83
CA TYR A 237 -17.13 7.66 -0.68
C TYR A 237 -17.60 6.24 -1.00
N GLN A 238 -18.81 5.87 -0.58
CA GLN A 238 -19.44 4.59 -0.89
C GLN A 238 -19.60 4.36 -2.40
N LYS A 239 -19.88 5.40 -3.20
CA LYS A 239 -19.93 5.29 -4.66
C LYS A 239 -18.56 5.03 -5.29
N SER A 240 -17.49 5.42 -4.60
CA SER A 240 -16.12 5.35 -5.12
C SER A 240 -15.38 4.06 -4.76
N LYS A 241 -15.69 3.48 -3.60
CA LYS A 241 -15.00 2.30 -3.03
C LYS A 241 -15.95 1.12 -2.78
N GLY A 242 -17.17 1.40 -2.34
CA GLY A 242 -18.18 0.39 -1.99
C GLY A 242 -18.90 0.75 -0.70
N PHE A 243 -20.04 0.12 -0.44
CA PHE A 243 -20.81 0.35 0.79
C PHE A 243 -20.10 -0.29 2.00
N CYS A 244 -19.62 0.54 2.93
CA CYS A 244 -18.94 0.12 4.17
C CYS A 244 -17.88 -0.96 3.91
N GLU A 245 -16.94 -0.64 3.02
CA GLU A 245 -15.94 -1.60 2.56
C GLU A 245 -15.11 -2.15 3.71
N ASP A 246 -14.74 -1.34 4.70
CA ASP A 246 -13.97 -1.79 5.88
C ASP A 246 -14.68 -2.93 6.64
N ILE A 247 -16.03 -2.93 6.68
CA ILE A 247 -16.81 -4.01 7.29
C ILE A 247 -16.75 -5.28 6.42
N THR A 248 -16.80 -5.11 5.11
CA THR A 248 -16.73 -6.23 4.14
C THR A 248 -15.34 -6.85 4.13
N GLU A 249 -14.30 -6.03 4.24
CA GLU A 249 -12.91 -6.45 4.37
C GLU A 249 -12.66 -7.15 5.71
N GLY A 250 -13.47 -6.90 6.75
CA GLY A 250 -13.17 -7.40 8.11
C GLY A 250 -12.10 -6.57 8.83
N LYS A 251 -11.88 -5.33 8.39
CA LYS A 251 -10.84 -4.43 8.90
C LYS A 251 -11.20 -3.90 10.29
N PHE A 252 -10.21 -3.81 11.17
CA PHE A 252 -10.35 -3.14 12.47
C PHE A 252 -10.07 -1.64 12.32
N SER A 253 -10.98 -0.91 11.69
CA SER A 253 -10.90 0.55 11.61
C SER A 253 -11.15 1.22 12.96
N TYR A 254 -10.71 2.47 13.16
CA TYR A 254 -10.78 3.10 14.49
C TYR A 254 -12.19 3.13 15.11
N PRO A 255 -13.28 3.46 14.39
CA PRO A 255 -14.63 3.40 14.96
C PRO A 255 -15.00 2.00 15.45
N ILE A 256 -14.56 0.96 14.75
CA ILE A 256 -14.81 -0.44 15.12
C ILE A 256 -14.04 -0.79 16.40
N ILE A 257 -12.74 -0.46 16.46
CA ILE A 257 -11.90 -0.66 17.65
C ILE A 257 -12.53 0.04 18.86
N TYR A 258 -12.95 1.29 18.68
CA TYR A 258 -13.58 2.08 19.72
C TYR A 258 -14.87 1.42 20.25
N VAL A 259 -15.74 0.94 19.35
CA VAL A 259 -16.97 0.23 19.74
C VAL A 259 -16.64 -1.03 20.52
N ILE A 260 -15.70 -1.84 20.02
CA ILE A 260 -15.29 -3.09 20.66
C ILE A 260 -14.78 -2.86 22.10
N ASN A 261 -14.01 -1.79 22.32
CA ASN A 261 -13.37 -1.53 23.60
C ASN A 261 -14.29 -0.84 24.61
N ASN A 262 -15.25 -0.03 24.16
CA ASN A 262 -16.08 0.79 25.04
C ASN A 262 -17.52 0.26 25.21
N PHE A 263 -17.99 -0.62 24.33
CA PHE A 263 -19.35 -1.15 24.33
C PHE A 263 -19.32 -2.69 24.20
N PRO A 264 -19.17 -3.45 25.30
CA PRO A 264 -18.87 -4.88 25.24
C PRO A 264 -19.93 -5.75 24.55
N GLU A 265 -21.22 -5.42 24.69
CA GLU A 265 -22.30 -6.21 24.09
C GLU A 265 -22.38 -5.96 22.58
N GLU A 266 -22.35 -4.70 22.15
CA GLU A 266 -22.27 -4.30 20.75
C GLU A 266 -20.96 -4.76 20.10
N GLY A 267 -19.86 -4.69 20.85
CA GLY A 267 -18.53 -5.13 20.43
C GLY A 267 -18.48 -6.62 20.08
N LYS A 268 -19.21 -7.48 20.82
CA LYS A 268 -19.37 -8.90 20.45
C LYS A 268 -20.08 -9.05 19.11
N ILE A 269 -21.13 -8.28 18.87
CA ILE A 269 -21.89 -8.30 17.61
C ILE A 269 -20.99 -7.85 16.45
N VAL A 270 -20.29 -6.73 16.61
CA VAL A 270 -19.37 -6.19 15.60
C VAL A 270 -18.25 -7.19 15.29
N LYS A 271 -17.62 -7.80 16.31
CA LYS A 271 -16.64 -8.87 16.10
C LYS A 271 -17.22 -10.06 15.34
N GLY A 272 -18.45 -10.47 15.67
CA GLY A 272 -19.15 -11.53 14.96
C GLY A 272 -19.37 -11.22 13.48
N ILE A 273 -19.77 -9.99 13.15
CA ILE A 273 -19.95 -9.52 11.77
C ILE A 273 -18.62 -9.56 11.01
N LEU A 274 -17.54 -9.03 11.61
CA LEU A 274 -16.22 -9.03 10.98
C LEU A 274 -15.69 -10.46 10.77
N PHE A 275 -15.87 -11.36 11.74
CA PHE A 275 -15.43 -12.76 11.65
C PHE A 275 -16.13 -13.53 10.52
N LEU A 276 -17.43 -13.32 10.34
CA LEU A 276 -18.21 -13.97 9.27
C LEU A 276 -17.87 -13.45 7.87
N ARG A 277 -17.19 -12.31 7.78
CA ARG A 277 -16.87 -11.59 6.53
C ARG A 277 -15.40 -11.66 6.15
N ALA A 278 -14.49 -11.84 7.12
CA ALA A 278 -13.11 -12.16 6.84
C ALA A 278 -13.10 -13.32 5.84
N PRO A 279 -12.46 -13.19 4.66
CA PRO A 279 -12.39 -14.26 3.68
C PRO A 279 -11.47 -15.35 4.21
N SER A 280 -11.94 -16.05 5.25
CA SER A 280 -11.44 -17.36 5.62
C SER A 280 -11.83 -18.24 4.46
N SER A 281 -10.84 -18.70 3.69
CA SER A 281 -10.56 -20.11 3.36
C SER A 281 -11.69 -21.16 3.41
N LEU A 282 -12.77 -21.00 4.18
CA LEU A 282 -14.01 -21.78 4.16
C LEU A 282 -14.75 -21.76 2.82
N ILE A 283 -14.76 -20.66 2.06
CA ILE A 283 -15.32 -20.71 0.68
C ILE A 283 -14.42 -21.57 -0.20
N LEU A 284 -13.09 -21.54 -0.02
CA LEU A 284 -12.20 -22.43 -0.76
C LEU A 284 -12.33 -23.90 -0.28
N ILE A 285 -12.59 -24.17 1.00
CA ILE A 285 -12.81 -25.54 1.51
C ILE A 285 -14.18 -26.08 1.10
N LEU A 286 -15.21 -25.23 0.95
CA LEU A 286 -16.54 -25.61 0.48
C LEU A 286 -16.63 -25.69 -1.06
N VAL A 287 -15.83 -24.92 -1.79
CA VAL A 287 -15.76 -24.94 -3.26
C VAL A 287 -14.68 -25.91 -3.79
N ALA A 288 -13.63 -26.17 -3.01
CA ALA A 288 -12.61 -27.19 -3.28
C ALA A 288 -12.79 -28.44 -2.41
N GLY A 289 -14.06 -28.86 -2.22
CA GLY A 289 -14.33 -30.24 -1.86
C GLY A 289 -13.60 -31.18 -2.84
N PRO A 290 -13.11 -32.35 -2.39
CA PRO A 290 -12.32 -33.23 -3.22
C PRO A 290 -13.09 -33.54 -4.50
N SER A 291 -12.47 -33.23 -5.64
CA SER A 291 -13.06 -33.54 -6.94
C SER A 291 -13.40 -35.03 -6.99
N PRO A 292 -14.56 -35.44 -7.58
CA PRO A 292 -14.91 -36.85 -7.76
C PRO A 292 -13.89 -37.68 -8.57
N TRP A 293 -12.85 -37.03 -9.09
CA TRP A 293 -11.83 -37.64 -9.92
C TRP A 293 -10.63 -38.24 -9.14
N VAL A 294 -10.46 -37.92 -7.86
CA VAL A 294 -9.37 -38.50 -7.04
C VAL A 294 -9.80 -39.78 -6.30
N ALA A 295 -11.11 -40.03 -6.16
CA ALA A 295 -11.63 -41.24 -5.52
C ALA A 295 -11.65 -42.49 -6.44
N LEU A 296 -11.32 -42.35 -7.73
CA LEU A 296 -11.33 -43.46 -8.71
C LEU A 296 -9.95 -43.91 -9.18
N SER A 297 -8.86 -43.22 -8.81
CA SER A 297 -7.49 -43.61 -9.19
C SER A 297 -6.75 -44.46 -8.15
N ASN A 298 -7.21 -44.50 -6.89
CA ASN A 298 -6.55 -45.26 -5.82
C ASN A 298 -7.19 -46.60 -5.49
N GLY A 299 -8.16 -47.07 -6.29
CA GLY A 299 -8.83 -48.37 -6.10
C GLY A 299 -8.34 -49.50 -7.02
N ARG A 300 -7.35 -49.28 -7.90
CA ARG A 300 -6.85 -50.31 -8.83
C ARG A 300 -5.36 -50.18 -9.13
N THR A 301 -4.49 -50.30 -8.14
CA THR A 301 -3.07 -50.63 -8.41
C THR A 301 -2.40 -51.45 -7.30
N GLU A 302 -3.13 -52.02 -6.34
CA GLU A 302 -2.55 -52.93 -5.34
C GLU A 302 -2.65 -54.42 -5.69
N HIS A 303 -3.23 -54.81 -6.83
CA HIS A 303 -3.36 -56.23 -7.21
C HIS A 303 -2.38 -56.75 -8.28
N LEU A 304 -1.37 -55.97 -8.69
CA LEU A 304 -0.45 -56.40 -9.77
C LEU A 304 1.04 -56.15 -9.49
N ARG A 305 1.47 -56.09 -8.22
CA ARG A 305 2.90 -55.94 -7.86
C ARG A 305 3.45 -56.89 -6.81
N GLU A 306 2.73 -57.95 -6.43
CA GLU A 306 3.25 -58.96 -5.48
C GLU A 306 3.74 -60.28 -6.12
N GLU A 307 3.67 -60.47 -7.44
CA GLU A 307 4.04 -61.76 -8.03
C GLU A 307 5.50 -61.92 -8.51
N ASN A 308 6.42 -60.99 -8.24
CA ASN A 308 7.74 -61.06 -8.88
C ASN A 308 8.97 -60.68 -8.01
N ARG A 309 8.98 -61.01 -6.72
CA ARG A 309 10.23 -61.01 -5.92
C ARG A 309 10.30 -62.14 -4.89
N GLY A 310 10.36 -63.38 -5.37
CA GLY A 310 10.96 -64.49 -4.64
C GLY A 310 12.30 -64.86 -5.29
N SER A 311 13.36 -65.00 -4.48
CA SER A 311 14.70 -65.51 -4.82
C SER A 311 15.76 -64.48 -5.25
N LYS A 312 16.58 -64.00 -4.30
CA LYS A 312 17.91 -64.60 -4.01
C LYS A 312 18.65 -63.89 -2.88
N ASN A 313 19.30 -64.73 -2.09
CA ASN A 313 20.13 -64.53 -0.91
C ASN A 313 21.40 -63.68 -1.12
N SER A 314 21.94 -63.26 0.05
CA SER A 314 23.35 -62.99 0.40
C SER A 314 24.02 -61.80 -0.27
N GLY A 315 24.81 -60.92 0.35
CA GLY A 315 25.47 -60.77 1.66
C GLY A 315 26.37 -59.52 1.45
N ILE A 316 26.72 -58.69 2.42
CA ILE A 316 27.81 -58.79 3.39
C ILE A 316 27.99 -57.35 3.92
N CYS A 317 28.23 -57.22 5.23
CA CYS A 317 28.62 -55.99 5.92
C CYS A 317 29.95 -55.40 5.43
N ASN A 318 29.96 -54.11 5.09
CA ASN A 318 30.64 -53.02 5.80
C ASN A 318 30.39 -51.70 5.06
#